data_AF-A0A938M194-F1
#
_entry.id   AF-A0A938M194-F1
#
_cell.length_a   1.000
_cell.length_b   1.000
_cell.length_c   1.000
_cell.angle_alpha   90.00
_cell.angle_beta   90.00
_cell.angle_gamma   90.00
#
_symmetry.space_group_name_H-M   'P 1'
#
loop_
_entity.id
_entity.type
_entity.pdbx_description
1 polymer ?
#
loop_
_entity_poly.entity_id
_entity_poly.type
_entity_poly.pdbx_seq_one_letter_code
_entity_poly.pdbx_strand_id
1 'polypeptide(L)'
;MESRPTAWSLRIVKTDLGIPRAEWHKGPTHVPTTTIEGYKFRFYSSDQAEPPRVHVIHGENVAKIWLIPIKVEYNYGYNRGQLGQIVRLTRENRNELLEFWNEYFGR
;
A
#
# COMPACT_ATOMS: atom_id res chain seq x y z
N MET A 1 28.98 -14.85 -0.03
CA MET A 1 28.38 -13.55 0.35
C MET A 1 27.10 -13.45 -0.46
N GLU A 2 26.02 -14.05 0.05
CA GLU A 2 24.79 -14.24 -0.72
C GLU A 2 24.01 -12.91 -0.77
N SER A 3 23.70 -12.47 -1.97
CA SER A 3 22.95 -11.24 -2.23
C SER A 3 21.54 -11.36 -1.63
N ARG A 4 21.13 -10.34 -0.88
CA ARG A 4 19.88 -10.34 -0.09
C ARG A 4 18.67 -10.06 -1.00
N PRO A 5 17.58 -10.85 -0.95
CA PRO A 5 16.36 -10.62 -1.73
C PRO A 5 15.58 -9.38 -1.26
N THR A 6 14.78 -8.79 -2.15
CA THR A 6 14.05 -7.51 -1.97
C THR A 6 12.87 -7.52 -0.97
N ALA A 7 12.53 -8.67 -0.37
CA ALA A 7 11.32 -8.86 0.46
C ALA A 7 11.61 -9.19 1.94
N TRP A 8 12.77 -8.78 2.45
CA TRP A 8 13.16 -8.98 3.85
C TRP A 8 13.13 -7.65 4.61
N SER A 9 12.48 -7.64 5.77
CA SER A 9 12.41 -6.45 6.64
C SER A 9 13.08 -6.76 7.98
N LEU A 10 13.83 -5.78 8.50
CA LEU A 10 14.42 -5.83 9.82
C LEU A 10 13.36 -5.47 10.86
N ARG A 11 13.15 -6.33 11.87
CA ARG A 11 12.34 -6.00 13.05
C ARG A 11 13.18 -6.17 14.32
N ILE A 12 12.92 -5.33 15.31
CA ILE A 12 13.41 -5.53 16.66
C ILE A 12 12.37 -6.35 17.41
N VAL A 13 12.74 -7.57 17.80
CA VAL A 13 11.89 -8.46 18.60
C VAL A 13 12.39 -8.49 20.04
N LYS A 14 11.45 -8.52 20.99
CA LYS A 14 11.76 -8.79 22.40
C LYS A 14 11.96 -10.29 22.56
N THR A 15 13.08 -10.65 23.16
CA THR A 15 13.36 -12.04 23.56
C THR A 15 12.88 -12.28 24.99
N ASP A 16 12.77 -13.55 25.39
CA ASP A 16 12.41 -13.95 26.77
C ASP A 16 13.41 -13.43 27.81
N LEU A 17 14.62 -13.07 27.38
CA LEU A 17 15.66 -12.46 28.20
C LEU A 17 15.53 -10.94 28.31
N GLY A 18 14.51 -10.33 27.69
CA GLY A 18 14.28 -8.88 27.70
C GLY A 18 15.27 -8.08 26.84
N ILE A 19 16.17 -8.75 26.12
CA ILE A 19 17.17 -8.10 25.27
C ILE A 19 16.58 -7.95 23.85
N PRO A 20 16.51 -6.72 23.30
CA PRO A 20 16.04 -6.52 21.94
C PRO A 20 17.04 -7.12 20.94
N ARG A 21 16.55 -7.98 20.04
CA ARG A 21 17.33 -8.57 18.95
C ARG A 21 16.80 -8.10 17.61
N ALA A 22 17.72 -7.75 16.72
CA ALA A 22 17.38 -7.45 15.34
C ALA A 22 17.30 -8.76 14.55
N GLU A 23 16.09 -9.10 14.10
CA GLU A 23 15.82 -10.30 13.33
C GLU A 23 15.29 -9.95 11.94
N TRP A 24 15.69 -10.76 10.96
CA TRP A 24 15.23 -10.66 9.59
C TRP A 24 13.98 -11.52 9.44
N HIS A 25 12.85 -10.89 9.10
CA HIS A 25 11.63 -11.61 8.76
C HIS A 25 11.34 -11.44 7.28
N LYS A 26 10.76 -12.47 6.66
CA LYS A 26 10.04 -12.27 5.39
C LYS A 26 8.95 -11.25 5.67
N GLY A 27 9.00 -10.11 4.97
CA GLY A 27 7.86 -9.19 4.96
C GLY A 27 6.62 -9.89 4.40
N PRO A 28 5.41 -9.32 4.58
CA PRO A 28 4.21 -9.86 3.95
C PRO A 28 4.47 -10.05 2.45
N THR A 29 4.52 -11.32 2.03
CA THR A 29 4.80 -11.71 0.64
C THR A 29 3.64 -11.41 -0.29
N HIS A 30 2.46 -11.18 0.28
CA HIS A 30 1.27 -10.77 -0.42
C HIS A 30 1.08 -9.26 -0.26
N VAL A 31 1.24 -8.53 -1.36
CA VAL A 31 0.87 -7.12 -1.43
C VAL A 31 -0.66 -7.05 -1.40
N PRO A 32 -1.28 -6.41 -0.39
CA PRO A 32 -2.73 -6.30 -0.32
C PRO A 32 -3.20 -5.57 -1.57
N THR A 33 -3.99 -6.29 -2.38
CA THR A 33 -4.61 -5.77 -3.60
C THR A 33 -6.08 -6.10 -3.52
N THR A 34 -6.93 -5.09 -3.44
CA THR A 34 -8.39 -5.27 -3.55
C THR A 34 -8.85 -4.83 -4.93
N THR A 35 -9.85 -5.52 -5.51
CA THR A 35 -10.40 -5.18 -6.82
C THR A 35 -11.83 -4.70 -6.65
N ILE A 36 -12.11 -3.47 -7.06
CA ILE A 36 -13.41 -2.80 -6.89
C ILE A 36 -13.85 -2.31 -8.27
N GLU A 37 -15.00 -2.79 -8.75
CA GLU A 37 -15.54 -2.45 -10.08
C GLU A 37 -14.50 -2.60 -11.22
N GLY A 38 -13.61 -3.60 -11.11
CA GLY A 38 -12.57 -3.86 -12.11
C GLY A 38 -11.29 -3.02 -11.96
N TYR A 39 -11.21 -2.09 -10.99
CA TYR A 39 -10.01 -1.36 -10.65
C TYR A 39 -9.24 -2.04 -9.52
N LYS A 40 -7.94 -2.22 -9.69
CA LYS A 40 -7.07 -2.81 -8.65
C LYS A 40 -6.49 -1.71 -7.78
N PHE A 41 -6.85 -1.71 -6.50
CA PHE A 41 -6.31 -0.85 -5.46
C PHE A 41 -5.14 -1.57 -4.80
N ARG A 42 -3.93 -1.02 -4.96
CA ARG A 42 -2.66 -1.67 -4.58
C ARG A 42 -1.77 -0.71 -3.80
N PHE A 43 -1.07 -1.25 -2.79
CA PHE A 43 0.00 -0.56 -2.06
C PHE A 43 1.37 -1.09 -2.51
N TYR A 44 2.42 -0.29 -2.50
CA TYR A 44 3.77 -0.80 -2.76
C TYR A 44 4.61 -0.73 -1.49
N SER A 45 5.49 -1.72 -1.26
CA SER A 45 6.37 -1.73 -0.08
C SER A 45 7.24 -0.46 0.00
N SER A 46 7.55 0.15 -1.14
CA SER A 46 8.28 1.43 -1.24
C SER A 46 7.50 2.64 -0.69
N ASP A 47 6.20 2.53 -0.47
CA ASP A 47 5.36 3.61 0.07
C ASP A 47 5.47 3.75 1.60
N GLN A 48 6.20 2.86 2.29
CA GLN A 48 6.24 2.82 3.76
C GLN A 48 6.62 4.15 4.42
N ALA A 49 7.47 4.97 3.79
CA ALA A 49 7.91 6.25 4.34
C ALA A 49 6.90 7.39 4.13
N GLU A 50 5.83 7.15 3.37
CA GLU A 50 4.92 8.19 2.89
C GLU A 50 3.63 8.22 3.74
N PRO A 51 2.82 9.28 3.61
CA PRO A 51 1.44 9.27 4.07
C PRO A 51 0.61 8.17 3.35
N PRO A 52 -0.53 7.74 3.90
CA PRO A 52 -1.34 6.69 3.28
C PRO A 52 -1.82 7.08 1.88
N ARG A 53 -1.43 6.28 0.88
CA ARG A 53 -1.86 6.41 -0.52
C ARG A 53 -2.08 5.05 -1.16
N VAL A 54 -2.88 5.03 -2.22
CA VAL A 54 -3.18 3.83 -2.98
C VAL A 54 -2.94 4.05 -4.47
N HIS A 55 -2.43 3.02 -5.14
CA HIS A 55 -2.35 2.96 -6.59
C HIS A 55 -3.61 2.29 -7.12
N VAL A 56 -4.31 2.93 -8.06
CA VAL A 56 -5.50 2.39 -8.71
C VAL A 56 -5.16 2.06 -10.16
N ILE A 57 -5.26 0.78 -10.52
CA ILE A 57 -4.71 0.23 -11.77
C ILE A 57 -5.81 -0.47 -12.57
N HIS A 58 -5.88 -0.21 -13.87
CA HIS A 58 -6.74 -0.92 -14.82
C HIS A 58 -6.12 -0.89 -16.23
N GLY A 59 -5.76 -2.06 -16.78
CA GLY A 59 -4.98 -2.13 -18.01
C GLY A 59 -3.61 -1.44 -17.83
N GLU A 60 -3.29 -0.51 -18.73
CA GLU A 60 -2.08 0.32 -18.68
C GLU A 60 -2.26 1.63 -17.89
N ASN A 61 -3.48 1.90 -17.43
CA ASN A 61 -3.80 3.14 -16.71
C ASN A 61 -3.50 3.01 -15.22
N VAL A 62 -3.00 4.10 -14.64
CA VAL A 62 -2.63 4.18 -13.23
C VAL A 62 -2.98 5.54 -12.64
N ALA A 63 -3.64 5.56 -11.50
CA ALA A 63 -3.81 6.75 -10.66
C ALA A 63 -3.18 6.51 -9.29
N LYS A 64 -2.69 7.57 -8.65
CA LYS A 64 -2.25 7.56 -7.25
C LYS A 64 -3.11 8.52 -6.45
N ILE A 65 -3.65 8.04 -5.34
CA ILE A 65 -4.58 8.81 -4.51
C ILE A 65 -4.14 8.77 -3.06
N TRP A 66 -3.93 9.95 -2.48
CA TRP A 66 -3.79 10.12 -1.04
C TRP A 66 -5.09 9.76 -0.35
N LEU A 67 -5.03 9.06 0.79
CA LEU A 67 -6.20 8.73 1.58
C LEU A 67 -6.51 9.80 2.65
N ILE A 68 -5.55 10.69 2.95
CA ILE A 68 -5.69 11.74 3.96
C ILE A 68 -5.06 13.06 3.48
N PRO A 69 -5.85 14.06 3.03
CA PRO A 69 -7.24 13.93 2.56
C PRO A 69 -7.31 13.12 1.25
N ILE A 70 -8.52 12.73 0.83
CA ILE A 70 -8.73 12.12 -0.49
C ILE A 70 -8.36 13.11 -1.59
N LYS A 71 -7.20 12.89 -2.22
CA LYS A 71 -6.65 13.77 -3.27
C LYS A 71 -5.88 12.97 -4.29
N VAL A 72 -6.13 13.25 -5.57
CA VAL A 72 -5.34 12.70 -6.68
C VAL A 72 -3.94 13.32 -6.62
N GLU A 73 -2.92 12.48 -6.49
CA GLU A 73 -1.52 12.84 -6.61
C GLU A 73 -1.08 12.80 -8.09
N TYR A 74 -1.49 11.74 -8.79
CA TYR A 74 -1.05 11.44 -10.14
C TYR A 74 -2.14 10.70 -10.92
N ASN A 75 -2.24 10.97 -12.22
CA ASN A 75 -3.13 10.28 -13.14
C ASN A 75 -2.41 10.03 -14.48
N TYR A 76 -2.38 8.78 -14.92
CA TYR A 76 -1.90 8.35 -16.22
C TYR A 76 -2.95 7.50 -16.91
N GLY A 77 -3.43 7.99 -18.05
CA GLY A 77 -4.32 7.25 -18.96
C GLY A 77 -5.82 7.29 -18.64
N TYR A 78 -6.25 7.67 -17.43
CA TYR A 78 -7.68 7.82 -17.15
C TYR A 78 -8.24 9.15 -17.65
N ASN A 79 -9.39 9.08 -18.31
CA ASN A 79 -10.18 10.27 -18.63
C ASN A 79 -10.88 10.82 -17.37
N ARG A 80 -11.49 12.00 -17.50
CA ARG A 80 -12.16 12.69 -16.37
C ARG A 80 -13.26 11.86 -15.71
N GLY A 81 -14.06 11.14 -16.50
CA GLY A 81 -15.16 10.31 -15.97
C GLY A 81 -14.64 9.12 -15.17
N GLN A 82 -13.65 8.41 -15.71
CA GLN A 82 -12.97 7.31 -15.03
C GLN A 82 -12.29 7.79 -13.75
N LEU A 83 -11.57 8.91 -13.80
CA LEU A 83 -10.92 9.46 -12.61
C LEU A 83 -11.95 9.86 -11.53
N GLY A 84 -13.08 10.42 -11.94
CA GLY A 84 -14.21 10.71 -11.04
C GLY A 84 -14.75 9.45 -10.36
N GLN A 85 -14.95 8.38 -11.12
CA GLN A 85 -15.36 7.08 -10.58
C GLN A 85 -14.32 6.52 -9.61
N ILE A 86 -13.03 6.55 -9.97
CA ILE A 86 -11.95 6.09 -9.10
C ILE A 86 -11.92 6.87 -7.78
N VAL A 87 -12.05 8.20 -7.82
CA VAL A 87 -12.08 9.03 -6.60
C VAL A 87 -13.32 8.72 -5.75
N ARG A 88 -14.48 8.47 -6.37
CA ARG A 88 -15.68 8.00 -5.68
C ARG A 88 -15.43 6.67 -4.96
N LEU A 89 -14.93 5.67 -5.67
CA LEU A 89 -14.63 4.35 -5.12
C LEU A 89 -13.59 4.41 -3.99
N THR A 90 -12.56 5.24 -4.15
CA THR A 90 -11.55 5.46 -3.09
C THR A 90 -12.20 6.06 -1.84
N ARG A 91 -13.13 7.01 -2.00
CA ARG A 91 -13.83 7.65 -0.88
C ARG A 91 -14.75 6.68 -0.15
N GLU A 92 -15.51 5.88 -0.90
CA GLU A 92 -16.44 4.89 -0.35
C GLU A 92 -15.72 3.78 0.43
N ASN A 93 -14.53 3.38 -0.01
CA ASN A 93 -13.73 2.31 0.60
C ASN A 93 -12.57 2.82 1.46
N ARG A 94 -12.56 4.12 1.79
CA ARG A 94 -11.42 4.79 2.43
C ARG A 94 -10.98 4.14 3.74
N ASN A 95 -11.94 3.75 4.58
CA ASN A 95 -11.63 3.21 5.91
C ASN A 95 -10.94 1.85 5.80
N GLU A 96 -11.47 0.95 4.97
CA GLU A 96 -10.87 -0.36 4.70
C GLU A 96 -9.47 -0.21 4.08
N LEU A 97 -9.29 0.72 3.14
CA LEU A 97 -7.97 1.00 2.55
C LEU A 97 -6.96 1.52 3.59
N LEU A 98 -7.42 2.31 4.58
CA LEU A 98 -6.57 2.78 5.68
C LEU A 98 -6.24 1.67 6.68
N GLU A 99 -7.19 0.80 6.98
CA GLU A 99 -6.97 -0.40 7.81
C GLU A 99 -5.91 -1.29 7.16
N PHE A 100 -6.05 -1.60 5.86
CA PHE A 100 -5.04 -2.35 5.13
C PHE A 100 -3.67 -1.67 5.10
N TRP A 101 -3.62 -0.34 4.93
CA TRP A 101 -2.37 0.41 5.00
C TRP A 101 -1.69 0.23 6.37
N ASN A 102 -2.44 0.39 7.45
CA ASN A 102 -1.94 0.30 8.82
C ASN A 102 -1.46 -1.11 9.15
N GLU A 103 -2.23 -2.14 8.77
CA GLU A 103 -1.84 -3.55 8.94
C GLU A 103 -0.57 -3.89 8.16
N TYR A 104 -0.48 -3.44 6.90
CA TYR A 104 0.64 -3.78 6.02
C TYR A 104 1.96 -3.12 6.47
N PHE A 105 1.90 -1.85 6.89
CA PHE A 105 3.08 -1.11 7.33
C PHE A 105 3.34 -1.12 8.84
N GLY A 106 2.43 -1.72 9.63
CA GLY A 106 2.52 -1.82 11.08
C GLY A 106 2.39 -0.47 11.80
N ARG A 107 1.45 0.37 11.37
CA ARG A 107 1.17 1.70 11.95
C ARG A 107 -0.12 1.72 12.77
#